data_AF-A0AAU2LDQ8-F1
#
_entry.id   AF-A0AAU2LDQ8-F1
#
_cell.length_a   1.000
_cell.length_b   1.000
_cell.length_c   1.000
_cell.angle_alpha   90.00
_cell.angle_beta   90.00
_cell.angle_gamma   90.00
#
_symmetry.space_group_name_H-M   'P 1'
#
loop_
_entity.id
_entity.type
_entity.pdbx_description
1 polymer ?
#
loop_
_entity_poly.entity_id
_entity_poly.type
_entity_poly.pdbx_seq_one_letter_code
_entity_poly.pdbx_strand_id
1 'polypeptide(L)'
;MVHDSASQVADAFIATVQEQVTGADPQADLLALGHAFVGQRTQFPEHFAMMQQIMAEVQHFPASVIDTWQQAGPLRVQHEVARRLEQLTEAGLLHIEDPALGTLHFIALVSSEISVRPYGSPPLSPARMRDCVTRAVDTFLHGYGTARGTK
;
A
#
# COMPACT_ATOMS: atom_id res chain seq x y z
N MET A 1 10.58 15.29 13.76
CA MET A 1 9.10 15.32 13.76
C MET A 1 8.50 14.68 12.52
N VAL A 2 8.54 15.30 11.32
CA VAL A 2 7.92 14.71 10.10
C VAL A 2 8.66 13.46 9.62
N HIS A 3 9.99 13.50 9.64
CA HIS A 3 10.85 12.33 9.38
C HIS A 3 10.52 11.17 10.34
N ASP A 4 10.57 11.41 11.65
CA ASP A 4 10.39 10.37 12.67
C ASP A 4 8.99 9.74 12.60
N SER A 5 7.97 10.56 12.32
CA SER A 5 6.61 10.09 12.11
C SER A 5 6.51 9.23 10.84
N ALA A 6 7.15 9.62 9.74
CA ALA A 6 7.18 8.83 8.51
C ALA A 6 7.91 7.49 8.69
N SER A 7 9.04 7.49 9.41
CA SER A 7 9.77 6.28 9.79
C SER A 7 8.89 5.35 10.61
N GLN A 8 8.16 5.86 11.60
CA GLN A 8 7.27 5.06 12.43
C GLN A 8 6.15 4.38 11.62
N VAL A 9 5.54 5.09 10.67
CA VAL A 9 4.51 4.52 9.78
C VAL A 9 5.11 3.41 8.92
N ALA A 10 6.28 3.63 8.34
CA ALA A 10 6.95 2.62 7.52
C ALA A 10 7.37 1.39 8.34
N ASP A 11 7.94 1.60 9.53
CA ASP A 11 8.35 0.51 10.42
C ASP A 11 7.16 -0.37 10.81
N ALA A 12 6.04 0.24 11.19
CA ALA A 12 4.82 -0.48 11.56
C ALA A 12 4.22 -1.26 10.37
N PHE A 13 4.24 -0.67 9.18
CA PHE A 13 3.81 -1.36 7.96
C PHE A 13 4.71 -2.56 7.65
N ILE A 14 6.03 -2.36 7.64
CA ILE A 14 7.00 -3.43 7.36
C ILE A 14 6.87 -4.56 8.37
N ALA A 15 6.75 -4.25 9.67
CA ALA A 15 6.54 -5.25 10.71
C ALA A 15 5.26 -6.07 10.48
N THR A 16 4.15 -5.40 10.16
CA THR A 16 2.87 -6.06 9.87
C THR A 16 2.99 -6.99 8.66
N VAL A 17 3.62 -6.53 7.58
CA VAL A 17 3.83 -7.31 6.37
C VAL A 17 4.76 -8.49 6.62
N GLN A 18 5.80 -8.33 7.44
CA GLN A 18 6.69 -9.42 7.84
C GLN A 18 6.00 -10.53 8.62
N GLU A 19 5.03 -10.16 9.47
CA GLU A 19 4.26 -11.12 10.25
C GLU A 19 3.21 -11.86 9.40
N GLN A 20 2.55 -11.16 8.48
CA GLN A 20 1.33 -11.66 7.83
C GLN A 20 1.53 -12.18 6.41
N VAL A 21 2.59 -11.77 5.70
CA VAL A 21 2.84 -12.18 4.30
C VAL A 21 3.84 -13.33 4.26
N THR A 22 3.34 -14.49 3.83
CA THR A 22 4.05 -15.78 3.85
C THR A 22 4.83 -16.05 2.57
N GLY A 23 4.39 -15.51 1.43
CA GLY A 23 4.93 -15.78 0.10
C GLY A 23 4.40 -17.08 -0.53
N ALA A 24 3.35 -17.69 0.02
CA ALA A 24 2.87 -19.03 -0.37
C ALA A 24 1.46 -19.05 -0.96
N ASP A 25 0.61 -18.08 -0.61
CA ASP A 25 -0.75 -17.96 -1.13
C ASP A 25 -0.94 -16.54 -1.65
N PRO A 26 -0.96 -16.34 -2.98
CA PRO A 26 -1.02 -14.99 -3.55
C PRO A 26 -2.28 -14.25 -3.13
N GLN A 27 -3.41 -14.94 -2.93
CA GLN A 27 -4.63 -14.26 -2.52
C GLN A 27 -4.55 -13.80 -1.06
N ALA A 28 -4.15 -14.70 -0.15
CA ALA A 28 -4.01 -14.36 1.26
C ALA A 28 -2.94 -13.28 1.50
N ASP A 29 -1.79 -13.40 0.82
CA ASP A 29 -0.66 -12.48 0.95
C ASP A 29 -1.00 -11.08 0.41
N LEU A 30 -1.68 -10.99 -0.74
CA LEU A 30 -2.14 -9.70 -1.29
C LEU A 30 -3.22 -9.05 -0.43
N LEU A 31 -4.12 -9.83 0.18
CA LEU A 31 -5.12 -9.31 1.13
C LEU A 31 -4.43 -8.74 2.38
N ALA A 32 -3.48 -9.48 2.96
CA ALA A 32 -2.70 -9.03 4.11
C ALA A 32 -1.94 -7.73 3.79
N LEU A 33 -1.23 -7.71 2.64
CA LEU A 33 -0.49 -6.54 2.17
C LEU A 33 -1.40 -5.33 1.94
N GLY A 34 -2.55 -5.54 1.29
CA GLY A 34 -3.53 -4.49 1.01
C GLY A 34 -4.16 -3.94 2.30
N HIS A 35 -4.52 -4.80 3.25
CA HIS A 35 -5.04 -4.39 4.56
C HIS A 35 -4.01 -3.61 5.37
N ALA A 36 -2.76 -4.06 5.40
CA ALA A 36 -1.67 -3.33 6.06
C ALA A 36 -1.48 -1.94 5.43
N PHE A 37 -1.52 -1.85 4.10
CA PHE A 37 -1.33 -0.58 3.38
C PHE A 37 -2.44 0.43 3.71
N VAL A 38 -3.71 0.05 3.56
CA VAL A 38 -4.83 0.96 3.85
C VAL A 38 -4.98 1.25 5.35
N GLY A 39 -4.57 0.31 6.19
CA GLY A 39 -4.63 0.40 7.65
C GLY A 39 -3.76 1.54 8.23
N GLN A 40 -2.68 1.93 7.54
CA GLN A 40 -1.80 3.02 7.96
C GLN A 40 -2.57 4.30 8.32
N ARG A 41 -3.59 4.65 7.51
CA ARG A 41 -4.41 5.87 7.72
C ARG A 41 -5.22 5.83 9.01
N THR A 42 -5.64 4.64 9.43
CA THR A 42 -6.39 4.44 10.68
C THR A 42 -5.49 4.29 11.90
N GLN A 43 -4.29 3.72 11.71
CA GLN A 43 -3.31 3.52 12.78
C GLN A 43 -2.56 4.81 13.12
N PHE A 44 -2.34 5.68 12.13
CA PHE A 44 -1.58 6.92 12.28
C PHE A 44 -2.37 8.15 11.82
N PRO A 45 -3.57 8.43 12.38
CA PRO A 45 -4.45 9.49 11.90
C PRO A 45 -3.79 10.88 11.95
N GLU A 46 -2.98 11.16 12.98
CA GLU A 46 -2.27 12.43 13.14
C GLU A 46 -1.21 12.64 12.05
N HIS A 47 -0.46 11.59 11.70
CA HIS A 47 0.52 11.64 10.61
C HIS A 47 -0.16 12.02 9.29
N PHE A 48 -1.23 11.33 8.94
CA PHE A 48 -1.93 11.57 7.67
C PHE A 48 -2.65 12.91 7.65
N ALA A 49 -3.20 13.39 8.77
CA ALA A 49 -3.78 14.72 8.87
C ALA A 49 -2.72 15.83 8.65
N MET A 50 -1.56 15.69 9.29
CA MET A 50 -0.43 16.60 9.09
C MET A 50 0.06 16.57 7.63
N MET A 51 0.18 15.38 7.04
CA MET A 51 0.63 15.25 5.65
C MET A 51 -0.35 15.85 4.66
N GLN A 52 -1.67 15.77 4.90
CA GLN A 52 -2.65 16.47 4.05
C GLN A 52 -2.41 17.98 4.03
N GLN A 53 -2.09 18.58 5.18
CA GLN A 53 -1.79 20.01 5.28
C GLN A 53 -0.46 20.37 4.59
N ILE A 54 0.60 19.57 4.80
CA ILE A 54 1.91 19.81 4.16
C ILE A 54 1.79 19.68 2.63
N MET A 55 1.08 18.66 2.14
CA MET A 55 0.95 18.41 0.70
C MET A 55 0.12 19.49 -0.02
N ALA A 56 -0.80 20.16 0.67
CA ALA A 56 -1.54 21.29 0.11
C ALA A 56 -0.61 22.48 -0.24
N GLU A 57 0.48 22.63 0.51
CA GLU A 57 1.44 23.73 0.39
C GLU A 57 2.81 23.26 -0.11
N VAL A 58 2.88 22.07 -0.72
CA VAL A 58 4.16 21.38 -1.01
C VAL A 58 5.16 22.22 -1.81
N GLN A 59 4.66 23.10 -2.69
CA GLN A 59 5.49 23.99 -3.52
C GLN A 59 6.23 25.07 -2.69
N HIS A 60 5.80 25.31 -1.45
CA HIS A 60 6.42 26.27 -0.53
C HIS A 60 7.45 25.62 0.41
N PHE A 61 7.65 24.30 0.34
CA PHE A 61 8.63 23.58 1.15
C PHE A 61 9.94 23.35 0.39
N PRO A 62 11.11 23.35 1.08
CA PRO A 62 12.37 22.96 0.46
C PRO A 62 12.33 21.51 -0.04
N ALA A 63 12.80 21.28 -1.27
CA ALA A 63 12.84 19.94 -1.87
C ALA A 63 13.55 18.92 -0.97
N SER A 64 14.65 19.31 -0.33
CA SER A 64 15.41 18.43 0.58
C SER A 64 14.59 17.92 1.76
N VAL A 65 13.61 18.69 2.25
CA VAL A 65 12.72 18.26 3.33
C VAL A 65 11.73 17.21 2.83
N ILE A 66 11.20 17.41 1.63
CA ILE A 66 10.28 16.47 0.97
C ILE A 66 11.02 15.15 0.66
N ASP A 67 12.22 15.23 0.08
CA ASP A 67 13.04 14.06 -0.25
C ASP A 67 13.38 13.25 1.01
N THR A 68 13.80 13.93 2.09
CA THR A 68 14.10 13.27 3.37
C THR A 68 12.87 12.55 3.92
N TRP A 69 11.69 13.17 3.85
CA TRP A 69 10.44 12.53 4.27
C TRP A 69 10.06 11.34 3.39
N GLN A 70 10.16 11.47 2.07
CA GLN A 70 9.88 10.40 1.11
C GLN A 70 10.75 9.17 1.39
N GLN A 71 12.05 9.37 1.60
CA GLN A 71 13.00 8.31 1.93
C GLN A 71 12.72 7.66 3.29
N ALA A 72 12.28 8.44 4.28
CA ALA A 72 12.00 7.95 5.62
C ALA A 72 10.73 7.07 5.71
N GLY A 73 9.74 7.31 4.84
CA GLY A 73 8.45 6.64 4.91
C GLY A 73 7.96 6.07 3.57
N PRO A 74 7.31 6.88 2.72
CA PRO A 74 6.60 6.40 1.52
C PRO A 74 7.42 5.48 0.61
N LEU A 75 8.69 5.80 0.34
CA LEU A 75 9.53 4.97 -0.52
C LEU A 75 9.86 3.62 0.11
N ARG A 76 10.01 3.56 1.44
CA ARG A 76 10.24 2.29 2.16
C ARG A 76 9.00 1.40 2.11
N VAL A 77 7.81 1.99 2.28
CA VAL A 77 6.52 1.28 2.14
C VAL A 77 6.38 0.74 0.72
N GLN A 78 6.64 1.57 -0.30
CA GLN A 78 6.58 1.17 -1.70
C GLN A 78 7.59 0.05 -2.02
N HIS A 79 8.82 0.15 -1.52
CA HIS A 79 9.82 -0.90 -1.72
C HIS A 79 9.42 -2.22 -1.05
N GLU A 80 8.83 -2.20 0.15
CA GLU A 80 8.37 -3.43 0.80
C GLU A 80 7.19 -4.05 0.02
N VAL A 81 6.26 -3.24 -0.51
CA VAL A 81 5.21 -3.75 -1.43
C VAL A 81 5.85 -4.42 -2.65
N ALA A 82 6.77 -3.72 -3.33
CA ALA A 82 7.44 -4.24 -4.51
C ALA A 82 8.13 -5.58 -4.23
N ARG A 83 8.87 -5.64 -3.11
CA ARG A 83 9.58 -6.84 -2.67
C ARG A 83 8.63 -8.03 -2.47
N ARG A 84 7.43 -7.82 -1.91
CA ARG A 84 6.45 -8.90 -1.74
C ARG A 84 5.86 -9.38 -3.06
N LEU A 85 5.58 -8.46 -3.98
CA LEU A 85 5.09 -8.81 -5.32
C LEU A 85 6.15 -9.56 -6.13
N GLU A 86 7.42 -9.17 -6.01
CA GLU A 86 8.56 -9.86 -6.63
C GLU A 86 8.69 -11.29 -6.09
N GLN A 87 8.62 -11.50 -4.77
CA GLN A 87 8.64 -12.83 -4.16
C GLN A 87 7.55 -13.76 -4.73
N LEU A 88 6.32 -13.25 -4.87
CA LEU A 88 5.22 -14.02 -5.45
C LEU A 88 5.43 -14.28 -6.95
N THR A 89 6.08 -13.37 -7.67
CA THR A 89 6.41 -13.52 -9.10
C THR A 89 7.51 -14.57 -9.29
N GLU A 90 8.57 -14.53 -8.48
CA GLU A 90 9.65 -15.53 -8.47
C GLU A 90 9.12 -16.94 -8.13
N ALA A 91 8.11 -17.03 -7.26
CA ALA A 91 7.43 -18.27 -6.93
C ALA A 91 6.46 -18.76 -8.04
N GLY A 92 6.29 -18.01 -9.14
CA GLY A 92 5.37 -18.33 -10.21
C GLY A 92 3.88 -18.18 -9.83
N LEU A 93 3.59 -17.46 -8.74
CA LEU A 93 2.24 -17.21 -8.24
C LEU A 93 1.63 -15.94 -8.87
N LEU A 94 2.48 -15.04 -9.36
CA LEU A 94 2.10 -13.86 -10.14
C LEU A 94 2.92 -13.81 -11.44
N HIS A 95 2.40 -13.07 -12.42
CA HIS A 95 3.07 -12.77 -13.68
C HIS A 95 3.17 -11.26 -13.86
N ILE A 96 4.24 -10.65 -13.33
CA ILE A 96 4.49 -9.21 -13.40
C ILE A 96 5.77 -8.98 -14.23
N GLU A 97 5.61 -8.46 -15.45
CA GLU A 97 6.75 -8.17 -16.34
C GLU A 97 7.57 -6.95 -15.88
N ASP A 98 6.88 -5.90 -15.43
CA ASP A 98 7.47 -4.69 -14.86
C ASP A 98 7.10 -4.60 -13.37
N PRO A 99 8.02 -4.96 -12.45
CA PRO A 99 7.75 -4.92 -11.01
C PRO A 99 7.39 -3.52 -10.49
N ALA A 100 7.96 -2.47 -11.07
CA ALA A 100 7.69 -1.09 -10.65
C ALA A 100 6.25 -0.71 -11.02
N LEU A 101 5.83 -1.04 -12.24
CA LEU A 101 4.45 -0.80 -12.69
C LEU A 101 3.44 -1.65 -11.91
N GLY A 102 3.72 -2.93 -11.69
CA GLY A 102 2.87 -3.81 -10.88
C GLY A 102 2.66 -3.29 -9.45
N THR A 103 3.71 -2.74 -8.85
CA THR A 103 3.64 -2.08 -7.53
C THR A 103 2.72 -0.87 -7.54
N LEU A 104 2.85 0.00 -8.54
CA LEU A 104 1.99 1.18 -8.68
C LEU A 104 0.52 0.79 -8.88
N HIS A 105 0.24 -0.21 -9.72
CA HIS A 105 -1.11 -0.72 -9.93
C HIS A 105 -1.72 -1.29 -8.66
N PHE A 106 -0.97 -2.11 -7.91
CA PHE A 106 -1.43 -2.66 -6.64
C PHE A 106 -1.83 -1.54 -5.66
N ILE A 107 -0.93 -0.60 -5.42
CA ILE A 107 -1.15 0.54 -4.50
C ILE A 107 -2.35 1.38 -4.94
N ALA A 108 -2.46 1.68 -6.23
CA ALA A 108 -3.57 2.45 -6.79
C ALA A 108 -4.91 1.74 -6.57
N LEU A 109 -4.97 0.43 -6.85
CA LEU A 109 -6.20 -0.36 -6.69
C LEU A 109 -6.65 -0.41 -5.23
N VAL A 110 -5.76 -0.78 -4.29
CA VAL A 110 -6.15 -0.90 -2.87
C VAL A 110 -6.54 0.44 -2.23
N SER A 111 -6.06 1.55 -2.79
CA SER A 111 -6.36 2.90 -2.29
C SER A 111 -7.56 3.57 -2.98
N SER A 112 -7.98 3.06 -4.14
CA SER A 112 -8.90 3.74 -5.07
C SER A 112 -10.22 4.09 -4.40
N GLU A 113 -10.95 3.10 -3.89
CA GLU A 113 -12.27 3.27 -3.26
C GLU A 113 -12.24 4.12 -1.99
N ILE A 114 -11.08 4.23 -1.34
CA ILE A 114 -10.87 5.05 -0.15
C ILE A 114 -10.65 6.52 -0.56
N SER A 115 -9.94 6.74 -1.67
CA SER A 115 -9.48 8.07 -2.10
C SER A 115 -10.52 8.82 -2.92
N VAL A 116 -11.37 8.14 -3.70
CA VAL A 116 -12.38 8.78 -4.59
C VAL A 116 -13.68 9.16 -3.89
N ARG A 117 -13.72 9.11 -2.56
CA ARG A 117 -14.94 9.41 -1.78
C ARG A 117 -15.24 10.90 -1.78
N PRO A 118 -16.52 11.31 -1.74
CA PRO A 118 -16.88 12.71 -1.59
C PRO A 118 -16.22 13.34 -0.35
N TYR A 119 -15.74 14.57 -0.49
CA TYR A 119 -15.17 15.31 0.64
C TYR A 119 -16.18 15.42 1.79
N GLY A 120 -15.68 15.31 3.03
CA GLY A 120 -16.51 15.32 4.24
C GLY A 120 -17.24 14.00 4.53
N SER A 121 -17.06 12.96 3.71
CA SER A 121 -17.62 11.64 4.01
C SER A 121 -17.05 11.09 5.32
N PRO A 122 -17.87 10.42 6.16
CA PRO A 122 -17.38 9.80 7.39
C PRO A 122 -16.33 8.73 7.09
N PRO A 123 -15.43 8.41 8.05
CA PRO A 123 -14.49 7.29 7.89
C PRO A 123 -15.19 5.99 7.51
N LEU A 124 -14.54 5.17 6.68
CA LEU A 124 -15.07 3.84 6.37
C LEU A 124 -15.03 2.95 7.62
N SER A 125 -16.05 2.11 7.79
CA SER A 125 -15.98 1.07 8.82
C SER A 125 -14.92 0.03 8.45
N PRO A 126 -14.32 -0.67 9.44
CA PRO A 126 -13.33 -1.72 9.16
C PRO A 126 -13.83 -2.79 8.19
N ALA A 127 -15.11 -3.16 8.27
CA ALA A 127 -15.72 -4.13 7.35
C ALA A 127 -15.72 -3.62 5.91
N ARG A 128 -16.14 -2.36 5.69
CA ARG A 128 -16.17 -1.76 4.35
C ARG A 128 -14.76 -1.60 3.78
N MET A 129 -13.78 -1.25 4.62
CA MET A 129 -12.39 -1.17 4.18
C MET A 129 -11.85 -2.55 3.77
N ARG A 130 -12.22 -3.62 4.48
CA ARG A 130 -11.88 -4.98 4.06
C ARG A 130 -12.48 -5.33 2.70
N ASP A 131 -13.77 -5.05 2.51
CA ASP A 131 -14.45 -5.32 1.23
C ASP A 131 -13.79 -4.59 0.04
N CYS A 132 -13.32 -3.35 0.25
CA CYS A 132 -12.59 -2.59 -0.78
C CYS A 132 -11.28 -3.26 -1.16
N VAL A 133 -10.51 -3.69 -0.16
CA VAL A 133 -9.24 -4.40 -0.40
C VAL A 133 -9.49 -5.73 -1.10
N THR A 134 -10.53 -6.49 -0.73
CA THR A 134 -10.88 -7.73 -1.42
C THR A 134 -11.14 -7.51 -2.91
N ARG A 135 -11.98 -6.53 -3.27
CA ARG A 135 -12.24 -6.22 -4.69
C ARG A 135 -10.98 -5.76 -5.44
N ALA A 136 -10.14 -4.96 -4.79
CA ALA A 136 -8.87 -4.51 -5.37
C ALA A 136 -7.93 -5.69 -5.64
N VAL A 137 -7.81 -6.64 -4.69
CA VAL A 137 -6.99 -7.85 -4.84
C VAL A 137 -7.55 -8.76 -5.92
N ASP A 138 -8.86 -8.98 -5.98
CA ASP A 138 -9.50 -9.78 -7.04
C ASP A 138 -9.22 -9.16 -8.42
N THR A 139 -9.30 -7.83 -8.54
CA THR A 139 -8.99 -7.09 -9.77
C THR A 139 -7.52 -7.22 -10.14
N PHE A 140 -6.61 -7.10 -9.17
CA PHE A 140 -5.18 -7.24 -9.38
C PHE A 140 -4.80 -8.65 -9.83
N LEU A 141 -5.37 -9.69 -9.20
CA LEU A 141 -5.18 -11.09 -9.58
C LEU A 141 -5.77 -11.41 -10.95
N HIS A 142 -6.82 -10.73 -11.37
CA HIS A 142 -7.32 -10.88 -12.74
C HIS A 142 -6.32 -10.38 -13.79
N GLY A 143 -5.54 -9.35 -13.48
CA GLY A 143 -4.52 -8.80 -14.37
C GLY A 143 -3.14 -9.48 -14.28
N TYR A 144 -2.73 -9.86 -13.06
CA TYR A 144 -1.37 -10.32 -12.75
C TYR A 144 -1.31 -11.74 -12.18
N GLY A 145 -2.44 -12.40 -11.94
CA GLY A 145 -2.46 -13.79 -11.48
C GLY A 145 -1.99 -14.73 -12.56
N THR A 146 -1.26 -15.78 -12.19
CA THR A 146 -1.02 -16.89 -13.12
C THR A 146 -2.34 -17.64 -13.29
N ALA A 147 -2.79 -17.82 -14.54
CA ALA A 147 -3.98 -18.59 -14.82
C ALA A 147 -3.82 -19.96 -14.14
N ARG A 148 -4.74 -20.29 -13.21
CA ARG A 148 -4.78 -21.61 -12.58
C ARG A 148 -4.80 -22.61 -13.73
N GLY A 149 -3.68 -23.30 -13.96
CA GLY A 149 -3.49 -24.12 -15.15
C GLY A 149 -4.66 -25.09 -15.29
N THR A 150 -5.59 -24.79 -16.19
CA THR A 150 -6.51 -25.78 -16.70
C THR A 150 -5.66 -26.69 -17.57
N LYS A 151 -5.21 -27.79 -16.99
CA LYS A 151 -4.87 -28.99 -17.74
C LYS A 151 -5.78 -30.11 -17.27
#